data_AF-A0A9D7DEL8-F1
#
_entry.id   AF-A0A9D7DEL8-F1
#
_cell.length_a   1.000
_cell.length_b   1.000
_cell.length_c   1.000
_cell.angle_alpha   90.00
_cell.angle_beta   90.00
_cell.angle_gamma   90.00
#
_symmetry.space_group_name_H-M   'P 1'
#
loop_
_entity.id
_entity.type
_entity.pdbx_description
1 polymer ?
#
loop_
_entity_poly.entity_id
_entity_poly.type
_entity_poly.pdbx_seq_one_letter_code
_entity_poly.pdbx_strand_id
1 'polypeptide(L)' 'MSFLPLFFALQLLAPWHIIVIVLAILLLFGGKKIPELMKGLGQGIKEFKDAKDGASEKKEEGK' A
#
# COMPACT_ATOMS: atom_id res chain seq x y z
N MET A 1 -25.00 -17.03 -28.63
CA MET A 1 -23.93 -16.05 -28.97
C MET A 1 -24.18 -14.65 -28.41
N SER A 2 -25.40 -14.31 -27.95
CA SER A 2 -25.76 -12.96 -27.46
C SER A 2 -25.37 -12.64 -26.00
N PHE A 3 -24.88 -13.60 -25.22
CA PHE A 3 -24.49 -13.41 -23.80
C PHE A 3 -22.99 -13.16 -23.57
N LEU A 4 -22.17 -13.35 -24.60
CA LEU A 4 -20.72 -13.15 -24.55
C LEU A 4 -20.28 -11.70 -24.27
N PRO A 5 -20.93 -10.63 -24.81
CA PRO A 5 -20.49 -9.26 -24.53
C PRO A 5 -20.76 -8.83 -23.08
N LEU A 6 -21.80 -9.37 -22.44
CA LEU A 6 -22.12 -9.07 -21.05
C LEU A 6 -21.10 -9.72 -20.09
N PHE A 7 -20.65 -10.93 -20.40
CA PHE A 7 -19.58 -11.61 -19.68
C PHE A 7 -18.26 -10.84 -19.78
N PHE A 8 -17.92 -10.30 -20.96
CA PHE A 8 -16.72 -9.49 -21.16
C PHE A 8 -16.78 -8.14 -20.43
N ALA A 9 -17.96 -7.49 -20.41
CA ALA A 9 -18.18 -6.25 -19.67
C ALA A 9 -18.07 -6.43 -18.14
N LEU A 10 -18.56 -7.57 -17.62
CA LEU A 10 -18.36 -7.97 -16.21
C LEU A 10 -16.90 -8.35 -15.92
N GLN A 11 -16.22 -9.01 -16.86
CA GLN A 11 -14.80 -9.35 -16.73
C GLN A 11 -13.89 -8.12 -16.73
N LEU A 12 -14.29 -7.02 -17.38
CA LEU A 12 -13.55 -5.76 -17.39
C LEU A 12 -13.47 -5.11 -16.00
N LEU A 13 -14.47 -5.31 -15.13
CA LEU A 13 -14.41 -4.90 -13.72
C LEU A 13 -13.75 -5.95 -12.81
N ALA A 14 -13.25 -7.05 -13.35
CA ALA A 14 -12.72 -8.11 -12.52
C ALA A 14 -11.44 -7.64 -11.80
N PRO A 15 -11.29 -7.95 -10.49
CA PRO A 15 -10.09 -7.67 -9.69
C PRO A 15 -8.81 -8.36 -10.20
N TRP A 16 -8.92 -9.13 -11.29
CA TRP A 16 -7.83 -9.81 -11.96
C TRP A 16 -6.71 -8.86 -12.39
N HIS A 17 -7.05 -7.64 -12.82
CA HIS A 17 -6.05 -6.62 -13.19
C HIS A 17 -5.11 -6.29 -12.03
N ILE A 18 -5.67 -6.12 -10.83
CA ILE A 18 -4.90 -5.82 -9.61
C ILE A 18 -3.97 -7.00 -9.28
N ILE A 19 -4.47 -8.23 -9.39
CA ILE A 19 -3.67 -9.44 -9.18
C ILE A 19 -2.51 -9.54 -10.16
N VAL A 20 -2.72 -9.24 -11.44
CA VAL A 20 -1.66 -9.25 -12.46
C VAL A 20 -0.60 -8.19 -12.18
N ILE A 21 -1.00 -6.97 -11.78
CA ILE A 21 -0.09 -5.89 -11.43
C ILE A 21 0.74 -6.28 -10.18
N VAL A 22 0.09 -6.81 -9.15
CA VAL A 22 0.78 -7.27 -7.94
C VAL A 22 1.77 -8.39 -8.27
N LEU A 23 1.38 -9.36 -9.09
CA LEU A 23 2.29 -10.42 -9.54
C LEU A 23 3.49 -9.88 -10.34
N ALA A 24 3.26 -8.92 -11.25
CA ALA A 24 4.32 -8.31 -12.03
C ALA A 24 5.33 -7.59 -11.12
N ILE A 25 4.85 -6.80 -10.15
CA ILE A 25 5.70 -6.15 -9.15
C ILE A 25 6.43 -7.20 -8.29
N LEU A 26 5.76 -8.29 -7.92
CA LEU A 26 6.34 -9.37 -7.13
C LEU A 26 7.45 -10.10 -7.89
N LEU A 27 7.34 -10.26 -9.21
CA LEU A 27 8.35 -10.87 -10.06
C LEU A 27 9.56 -9.93 -10.26
N LEU A 28 9.31 -8.62 -10.43
CA LEU A 28 10.38 -7.63 -10.64
C LEU A 28 11.17 -7.33 -9.37
N PHE A 29 10.48 -7.19 -8.24
CA PHE A 29 11.11 -6.83 -6.95
C PHE A 29 11.38 -8.04 -6.05
N GLY A 30 10.74 -9.18 -6.31
CA GLY A 30 10.75 -10.36 -5.44
C GLY A 30 9.79 -10.21 -4.26
N GLY A 31 9.11 -11.29 -3.89
CA GLY A 31 8.13 -11.28 -2.79
C GLY A 31 8.67 -10.94 -1.40
N LYS A 32 10.00 -10.95 -1.23
CA LYS A 32 10.68 -10.58 0.03
C LYS A 32 10.96 -9.07 0.15
N LYS A 33 11.05 -8.30 -0.95
CA LYS A 33 11.37 -6.87 -0.89
C LYS A 33 10.18 -5.99 -0.52
N ILE A 34 8.97 -6.35 -0.95
CA ILE A 34 7.72 -5.67 -0.55
C ILE A 34 7.58 -5.56 1.00
N PRO A 35 7.71 -6.66 1.78
CA PRO A 35 7.61 -6.58 3.24
C PRO A 35 8.82 -5.91 3.91
N GLU A 36 10.01 -5.99 3.31
CA GLU A 36 11.20 -5.28 3.80
C GLU A 36 11.03 -3.75 3.66
N LEU A 37 10.52 -3.29 2.52
CA LEU A 37 10.18 -1.89 2.28
C LEU A 37 9.05 -1.40 3.19
N MET A 38 8.00 -2.21 3.40
CA MET A 38 6.92 -1.86 4.33
C MET A 38 7.41 -1.75 5.78
N LYS A 39 8.33 -2.61 6.22
CA LYS A 39 8.95 -2.51 7.55
C LYS A 39 9.76 -1.23 7.69
N GLY A 40 10.63 -0.91 6.73
CA GLY A 40 11.42 0.32 6.73
C GLY A 40 10.56 1.58 6.68
N LEU A 41 9.55 1.62 5.81
CA LEU A 41 8.58 2.73 5.71
C LEU A 41 7.77 2.87 7.00
N GLY A 42 7.31 1.76 7.58
CA GLY A 42 6.54 1.75 8.82
C GLY A 42 7.35 2.27 10.02
N GLN A 43 8.63 1.91 10.10
CA GLN A 43 9.56 2.48 11.10
C GLN A 43 9.76 3.98 10.89
N GLY A 44 10.00 4.42 9.65
CA GLY A 44 10.15 5.85 9.35
C GLY A 44 8.89 6.68 9.65
N ILE A 45 7.70 6.16 9.34
CA ILE A 45 6.42 6.82 9.69
C ILE A 45 6.24 6.87 11.22
N LYS A 46 6.61 5.81 11.94
CA LYS A 46 6.53 5.77 13.40
C LYS A 46 7.46 6.81 14.04
N GLU A 47 8.73 6.85 13.64
CA GLU A 47 9.69 7.84 14.14
C GLU A 47 9.27 9.27 13.78
N PHE A 48 8.73 9.49 12.59
CA PHE A 48 8.20 10.79 12.18
C PHE A 48 7.02 11.23 13.06
N LYS A 49 6.14 10.30 13.41
CA LYS A 49 5.00 10.56 14.28
C LYS A 49 5.45 10.82 15.72
N ASP A 50 6.33 9.99 16.27
CA ASP A 50 6.86 10.15 17.63
C ASP A 50 7.62 11.49 17.78
N ALA A 51 8.38 11.91 16.77
CA ALA A 51 9.04 13.22 16.76
C ALA A 51 8.05 14.39 16.71
N LYS A 52 6.96 14.25 15.95
CA LYS A 52 5.89 15.26 15.85
C LYS A 52 5.09 15.36 17.15
N ASP A 53 4.72 14.23 17.74
CA ASP A 53 3.91 14.18 18.96
C ASP A 53 4.75 14.58 20.19
N GLY A 54 6.01 14.14 20.29
CA GLY A 54 6.95 14.60 21.33
C GLY A 54 7.33 16.09 21.21
N ALA A 55 7.30 16.66 20.01
CA ALA A 55 7.41 18.12 19.82
C ALA A 55 6.12 18.87 20.21
N SER A 56 4.98 18.17 20.27
CA SER A 56 3.69 18.74 20.67
C SER A 56 3.54 18.74 22.20
N GLU A 57 3.96 17.69 22.91
CA GLU A 57 3.98 17.66 24.38
C GLU A 57 4.95 18.67 25.00
N LYS A 58 6.10 18.95 24.36
CA LYS A 58 7.07 19.95 24.85
C LYS A 58 6.59 21.40 24.79
N LYS A 59 5.42 21.68 24.21
CA LYS A 59 4.90 23.03 24.01
C LYS A 59 3.89 23.47 25.07
N GLU A 60 3.45 22.57 25.97
CA GLU A 60 2.43 22.88 26.99
C GLU A 60 2.96 23.17 28.40
N GLU A 61 4.22 22.86 28.72
CA GLU A 61 4.82 23.15 30.05
C GLU A 61 5.45 24.55 30.17
N GLY A 62 5.09 25.48 29.28
CA GLY A 62 5.55 26.86 29.26
C GLY A 62 4.41 27.86 29.39
N LYS A 63 3.65 27.79 30.48
CA LYS A 63 2.75 28.88 30.90
C LYS A 63 2.66 28.98 32.41
#